data_AF-A0A9D7GUS9-F1
#
_entry.id   AF-A0A9D7GUS9-F1
#
_cell.length_a   1.000
_cell.length_b   1.000
_cell.length_c   1.000
_cell.angle_alpha   90.00
_cell.angle_beta   90.00
_cell.angle_gamma   90.00
#
_symmetry.space_group_name_H-M   'P 1'
#
loop_
_entity.id
_entity.type
_entity.pdbx_description
1 polymer ?
#
loop_
_entity_poly.entity_id
_entity_poly.type
_entity_poly.pdbx_seq_one_letter_code
_entity_poly.pdbx_strand_id
1 'polypeptide(L)'
;MDAVLADYRSAPIDDQWKALFAFIDRMNAESNAMQQGDIDAVKAAGWSEEAIYDAITVCALFNFYNKWIDATGVSDMPAAAYEMSGVRMAAHGYGGAGGAASPADV
;
A
#
# COMPACT_ATOMS: atom_id res chain seq x y z
N MET A 1 10.41 -9.48 7.47
CA MET A 1 9.53 -8.30 7.53
C MET A 1 10.28 -7.13 8.17
N ASP A 2 10.66 -7.23 9.44
CA ASP A 2 11.24 -6.12 10.22
C ASP A 2 12.47 -5.47 9.59
N ALA A 3 13.40 -6.25 9.03
CA ALA A 3 14.57 -5.71 8.34
C ALA A 3 14.21 -4.86 7.10
N VAL A 4 13.18 -5.25 6.36
CA VAL A 4 12.71 -4.51 5.17
C VAL A 4 12.03 -3.21 5.59
N LEU A 5 11.26 -3.24 6.67
CA LEU A 5 10.62 -2.05 7.24
C LEU A 5 11.63 -1.05 7.80
N ALA A 6 12.72 -1.54 8.39
CA ALA A 6 13.81 -0.70 8.91
C ALA A 6 14.62 -0.08 7.76
N ASP A 7 15.12 -0.90 6.84
CA ASP A 7 15.81 -0.45 5.63
C ASP A 7 15.89 -1.58 4.58
N TYR A 8 15.06 -1.48 3.55
CA TYR A 8 15.02 -2.48 2.47
C TYR A 8 16.36 -2.62 1.72
N ARG A 9 17.24 -1.62 1.77
CA ARG A 9 18.53 -1.63 1.05
C ARG A 9 19.52 -2.61 1.68
N SER A 10 19.50 -2.71 3.01
CA SER A 10 20.34 -3.62 3.80
C SER A 10 19.65 -4.94 4.18
N ALA A 11 18.34 -5.06 3.96
CA ALA A 11 17.59 -6.27 4.25
C ALA A 11 18.08 -7.50 3.46
N PRO A 12 17.96 -8.73 4.03
CA PRO A 12 18.34 -9.98 3.38
C PRO A 12 17.27 -10.44 2.37
N ILE A 13 16.96 -9.58 1.40
CA ILE A 13 16.10 -9.85 0.25
C ILE A 13 16.95 -9.82 -1.03
N ASP A 14 16.47 -10.47 -2.07
CA ASP A 14 17.16 -10.46 -3.36
C ASP A 14 17.20 -9.04 -3.98
N ASP A 15 18.09 -8.88 -4.96
CA ASP A 15 18.27 -7.60 -5.64
C ASP A 15 17.07 -7.22 -6.51
N GLN A 16 16.26 -8.19 -6.91
CA GLN A 16 15.02 -7.97 -7.65
C GLN A 16 14.03 -7.18 -6.78
N TRP A 17 13.82 -7.56 -5.52
CA TRP A 17 12.98 -6.80 -4.59
C TRP A 17 13.56 -5.42 -4.28
N LYS A 18 14.88 -5.31 -4.11
CA LYS A 18 15.52 -4.00 -3.87
C LYS A 18 15.33 -3.03 -5.03
N ALA A 19 15.37 -3.52 -6.28
CA ALA A 19 15.12 -2.73 -7.46
C ALA A 19 13.68 -2.18 -7.49
N LEU A 20 12.68 -3.03 -7.20
CA LEU A 20 11.28 -2.61 -7.12
C LEU A 20 11.07 -1.57 -6.01
N PHE A 21 11.62 -1.81 -4.81
CA PHE A 21 11.47 -0.86 -3.71
C PHE A 21 12.19 0.46 -3.96
N ALA A 22 13.36 0.46 -4.61
CA ALA A 22 14.03 1.70 -5.02
C ALA A 22 13.22 2.52 -6.01
N PHE A 23 12.56 1.85 -6.97
CA PHE A 23 11.64 2.51 -7.90
C PHE A 23 10.44 3.12 -7.19
N ILE A 24 9.79 2.37 -6.29
CA ILE A 24 8.64 2.84 -5.51
C ILE A 24 9.02 4.00 -4.56
N ASP A 25 10.18 3.92 -3.91
CA ASP A 25 10.70 4.98 -3.05
C ASP A 25 10.89 6.29 -3.84
N ARG A 26 11.51 6.20 -5.02
CA ARG A 26 11.64 7.35 -5.92
C ARG A 26 10.29 7.88 -6.40
N MET A 27 9.36 7.02 -6.78
CA MET A 27 8.01 7.42 -7.19
C MET A 27 7.30 8.19 -6.08
N ASN A 28 7.42 7.76 -4.82
CA ASN A 28 6.81 8.43 -3.68
C ASN A 28 7.39 9.82 -3.44
N ALA A 29 8.70 10.01 -3.66
CA ALA A 29 9.38 11.28 -3.44
C ALA A 29 9.25 12.26 -4.62
N GLU A 30 9.39 11.77 -5.85
CA GLU A 30 9.65 12.59 -7.05
C GLU A 30 8.94 12.02 -8.30
N SER A 31 7.66 11.64 -8.18
CA SER A 31 6.89 11.09 -9.31
C SER A 31 6.91 11.96 -10.57
N ASN A 32 6.98 13.28 -10.42
CA ASN A 32 7.04 14.24 -11.52
C ASN A 32 8.38 14.25 -12.30
N ALA A 33 9.43 13.66 -11.73
CA ALA A 33 10.76 13.58 -12.34
C ALA A 33 11.08 12.20 -12.94
N MET A 34 10.17 11.24 -12.78
CA MET A 34 10.35 9.88 -13.29
C MET A 34 10.40 9.83 -14.81
N GLN A 35 11.18 8.90 -15.34
CA GLN A 35 11.39 8.68 -16.76
C GLN A 35 11.19 7.19 -17.10
N GLN A 36 11.05 6.89 -18.39
CA GLN A 36 10.89 5.52 -18.87
C GLN A 36 12.02 4.58 -18.38
N GLY A 37 13.26 5.08 -18.30
CA GLY A 37 14.40 4.32 -17.82
C GLY A 37 14.26 3.81 -16.38
N ASP A 38 13.43 4.45 -15.55
CA ASP A 38 13.17 3.99 -14.18
C ASP A 38 12.35 2.69 -14.19
N ILE A 39 11.34 2.60 -15.06
CA ILE A 39 10.54 1.37 -15.23
C ILE A 39 11.38 0.28 -15.90
N ASP A 40 12.17 0.64 -16.91
CA ASP A 40 13.01 -0.31 -17.65
C ASP A 40 14.03 -1.00 -16.74
N ALA A 41 14.58 -0.28 -15.75
CA ALA A 41 15.49 -0.86 -14.75
C ALA A 41 14.82 -1.95 -13.89
N VAL A 42 13.56 -1.74 -13.50
CA VAL A 42 12.79 -2.71 -12.72
C VAL A 42 12.39 -3.93 -13.57
N LYS A 43 12.03 -3.71 -14.83
CA LYS A 43 11.78 -4.79 -15.80
C LYS A 43 13.05 -5.62 -16.05
N ALA A 44 14.21 -4.97 -16.16
CA ALA A 44 15.50 -5.64 -16.31
C ALA A 44 15.89 -6.47 -15.07
N ALA A 45 15.41 -6.09 -13.89
CA ALA A 45 15.55 -6.88 -12.66
C ALA A 45 14.63 -8.13 -12.61
N GLY A 46 13.78 -8.33 -13.62
CA GLY A 46 12.95 -9.53 -13.78
C GLY A 46 11.48 -9.36 -13.40
N TRP A 47 11.02 -8.15 -13.08
CA TRP A 47 9.61 -7.90 -12.80
C TRP A 47 8.76 -7.82 -14.06
N SER A 48 7.57 -8.42 -14.00
CA SER A 48 6.56 -8.23 -15.03
C SER A 48 6.00 -6.81 -14.96
N GLU A 49 5.48 -6.34 -16.08
CA GLU A 49 4.79 -5.06 -16.15
C GLU A 49 3.56 -5.03 -15.23
N GLU A 50 2.81 -6.13 -15.16
CA GLU A 50 1.69 -6.30 -14.23
C GLU A 50 2.10 -6.12 -12.77
N ALA A 51 3.19 -6.76 -12.32
CA ALA A 51 3.66 -6.62 -10.94
C ALA A 51 4.12 -5.18 -10.63
N ILE A 52 4.69 -4.48 -11.60
CA ILE A 52 5.05 -3.07 -11.46
C ILE A 52 3.78 -2.21 -11.33
N TYR A 53 2.77 -2.45 -12.17
CA TYR A 53 1.48 -1.75 -12.09
C TYR A 53 0.77 -2.00 -10.75
N ASP A 54 0.78 -3.22 -10.24
CA ASP A 54 0.21 -3.57 -8.94
C ASP A 54 0.91 -2.81 -7.81
N ALA A 55 2.26 -2.81 -7.80
CA ALA A 55 3.05 -2.10 -6.82
C ALA A 55 2.78 -0.58 -6.84
N ILE A 56 2.75 0.03 -8.04
CA ILE A 56 2.40 1.44 -8.24
C ILE A 56 1.00 1.71 -7.68
N THR A 57 0.04 0.86 -8.00
CA THR A 57 -1.37 1.04 -7.60
C THR A 57 -1.52 1.06 -6.09
N VAL A 58 -0.93 0.08 -5.40
CA VAL A 58 -0.94 0.01 -3.94
C VAL A 58 -0.32 1.27 -3.33
N CYS A 59 0.90 1.62 -3.76
CA CYS A 59 1.62 2.76 -3.17
C CYS A 59 0.94 4.11 -3.46
N ALA A 60 0.42 4.31 -4.67
CA ALA A 60 -0.32 5.53 -5.02
C ALA A 60 -1.61 5.67 -4.20
N LEU A 61 -2.33 4.57 -3.96
CA LEU A 61 -3.56 4.59 -3.17
C LEU A 61 -3.28 4.95 -1.69
N PHE A 62 -2.25 4.37 -1.08
CA PHE A 62 -1.85 4.76 0.27
C PHE A 62 -1.36 6.20 0.34
N ASN A 63 -0.64 6.69 -0.67
CA ASN A 63 -0.26 8.09 -0.75
C ASN A 63 -1.48 9.04 -0.80
N PHE A 64 -2.56 8.63 -1.44
CA PHE A 64 -3.82 9.37 -1.44
C PHE A 64 -4.49 9.32 -0.07
N TYR A 65 -4.65 8.13 0.51
CA TYR A 65 -5.31 7.99 1.82
C TYR A 65 -4.57 8.73 2.92
N ASN A 66 -3.24 8.63 3.00
CA ASN A 66 -2.45 9.35 3.99
C ASN A 66 -2.72 10.87 3.91
N LYS A 67 -2.62 11.45 2.71
CA LYS A 67 -2.89 12.89 2.51
C LYS A 67 -4.33 13.26 2.87
N TRP A 68 -5.29 12.42 2.52
CA TRP A 68 -6.70 12.67 2.81
C TRP A 68 -7.00 12.59 4.31
N ILE A 69 -6.49 11.57 5.00
CA ILE A 69 -6.62 11.41 6.45
C ILE A 69 -5.96 12.59 7.17
N ASP A 70 -4.72 12.91 6.81
CA ASP A 70 -3.94 14.00 7.41
C ASP A 70 -4.65 15.35 7.23
N ALA A 71 -5.21 15.62 6.04
CA ALA A 71 -5.89 16.87 5.75
C ALA A 71 -7.27 17.00 6.42
N THR A 72 -7.96 15.88 6.63
CA THR A 72 -9.32 15.86 7.20
C THR A 72 -9.35 15.70 8.72
N GLY A 73 -8.23 15.27 9.33
CA GLY A 73 -8.14 15.03 10.77
C GLY A 73 -8.86 13.77 11.23
N VAL A 74 -9.12 12.82 10.31
CA VAL A 74 -9.64 11.50 10.68
C VAL A 74 -8.64 10.83 11.61
N SER A 75 -9.10 10.46 12.82
CA SER A 75 -8.23 9.89 13.84
C SER A 75 -8.03 8.39 13.63
N ASP A 76 -6.84 7.91 13.95
CA ASP A 76 -6.54 6.48 14.02
C ASP A 76 -7.47 5.78 15.02
N MET A 77 -7.79 4.52 14.71
CA MET A 77 -8.45 3.66 15.69
C MET A 77 -7.45 3.13 16.71
N PRO A 78 -7.87 2.78 17.94
CA PRO A 78 -7.02 2.04 18.86
C PRO A 78 -6.55 0.71 18.23
N ALA A 79 -5.33 0.24 18.57
CA ALA A 79 -4.77 -1.00 18.02
C ALA A 79 -5.73 -2.20 18.13
N ALA A 80 -6.43 -2.33 19.27
CA ALA A 80 -7.42 -3.38 19.49
C ALA A 80 -8.61 -3.32 18.50
N ALA A 81 -8.99 -2.12 18.04
CA ALA A 81 -10.07 -1.95 17.07
C ALA A 81 -9.64 -2.34 15.65
N TYR A 82 -8.36 -2.13 15.28
CA TYR A 82 -7.80 -2.68 14.05
C TYR A 82 -7.74 -4.21 14.08
N GLU A 83 -7.33 -4.80 15.20
CA GLU A 83 -7.28 -6.25 15.38
C GLU A 83 -8.68 -6.89 15.27
N MET A 84 -9.67 -6.35 15.99
CA MET A 84 -11.07 -6.81 15.87
C MET A 84 -11.59 -6.68 14.44
N SER A 85 -11.27 -5.57 13.76
CA SER A 85 -11.67 -5.36 12.36
C SER A 85 -11.03 -6.39 11.43
N GLY A 86 -9.76 -6.74 11.66
CA GLY A 86 -9.06 -7.80 10.95
C GLY A 86 -9.70 -9.18 11.15
N VAL A 87 -10.00 -9.55 12.39
CA VAL A 87 -10.70 -10.82 12.72
C VAL A 87 -12.07 -10.87 12.06
N ARG A 88 -12.85 -9.77 12.14
CA ARG A 88 -14.17 -9.69 11.51
C ARG A 88 -14.08 -9.89 10.01
N MET A 89 -13.14 -9.21 9.36
CA MET A 89 -12.97 -9.24 7.91
C MET A 89 -12.49 -10.61 7.40
N ALA A 90 -11.60 -11.27 8.15
CA ALA A 90 -11.18 -12.63 7.84
C ALA A 90 -12.35 -13.63 7.95
N ALA A 91 -13.23 -13.46 8.93
CA ALA A 91 -14.36 -14.37 9.17
C ALA A 91 -15.58 -14.11 8.26
N HIS A 92 -15.86 -12.86 7.90
CA HIS A 92 -17.12 -12.45 7.24
C HIS A 92 -16.92 -11.71 5.91
N GLY A 93 -15.67 -11.55 5.47
CA GLY A 93 -15.34 -10.72 4.30
C GLY A 93 -15.67 -9.24 4.53
N TYR A 94 -15.78 -8.49 3.42
CA TYR A 94 -16.10 -7.06 3.44
C TYR A 94 -17.59 -6.75 3.66
N GLY A 95 -18.46 -7.78 3.71
CA GLY A 95 -19.92 -7.62 3.78
C GLY A 95 -20.50 -7.24 5.15
N GLY A 96 -19.66 -7.13 6.19
CA GLY A 96 -20.06 -6.74 7.54
C GLY A 96 -20.91 -7.79 8.28
N ALA A 97 -20.78 -7.82 9.61
CA ALA A 97 -21.68 -8.58 10.49
C ALA A 97 -22.97 -7.77 10.75
N GLY A 98 -23.87 -7.70 9.77
CA GLY A 98 -25.25 -7.15 9.85
C GLY A 98 -25.37 -5.62 9.81
N GLY A 99 -26.26 -4.97 9.06
CA GLY A 99 -27.35 -5.41 8.19
C GLY A 99 -27.85 -4.23 7.34
N ALA A 100 -28.86 -4.49 6.50
CA ALA A 100 -29.55 -3.50 5.69
C ALA A 100 -29.91 -2.23 6.47
N ALA A 101 -29.85 -1.07 5.79
CA ALA A 101 -30.43 0.18 6.29
C ALA A 101 -31.86 -0.08 6.79
N SER A 102 -32.15 0.35 8.01
CA SER A 102 -33.52 0.35 8.52
C SER A 102 -34.34 1.34 7.69
N PRO A 103 -35.59 1.03 7.29
CA PRO A 103 -36.46 1.97 6.57
C PRO A 103 -36.83 3.25 7.34
N ALA A 104 -36.28 3.47 8.54
CA ALA A 104 -36.56 4.63 9.38
C ALA A 104 -35.61 5.83 9.16
N ASP A 105 -34.60 5.69 8.29
CA ASP A 105 -33.59 6.74 8.04
C ASP A 105 -33.81 7.51 6.71
N VAL A 106 -35.04 7.53 6.17
CA VAL A 106 -35.45 8.37 5.00
C VAL A 106 -36.75 9.14 5.31
#